data_AF-A0A3D4P8V3-F1
#
_entry.id   AF-A0A3D4P8V3-F1
#
_cell.length_a   1.000
_cell.length_b   1.000
_cell.length_c   1.000
_cell.angle_alpha   90.00
_cell.angle_beta   90.00
_cell.angle_gamma   90.00
#
_symmetry.space_group_name_H-M   'P 1'
#
loop_
_entity.id
_entity.type
_entity.pdbx_description
1 polymer ?
#
loop_
_entity_poly.entity_id
_entity_poly.type
_entity_poly.pdbx_seq_one_letter_code
_entity_poly.pdbx_strand_id
1 'polypeptide(L)'
;PGSIYPLLATGEFGGSLIHTPNVYDYPVSFQIARELGGDSVWVHNGKRVNFTETWMDDRADMLRLPGIVATSANPETLKILSELACEWSQVRYED
;
A
#
# COMPACT_ATOMS: atom_id res chain seq x y z
N PRO A 1 -14.17 -12.53 -11.11
CA PRO A 1 -13.87 -13.38 -9.95
C PRO A 1 -12.38 -13.78 -9.95
N GLY A 2 -11.62 -13.23 -9.01
CA GLY A 2 -10.19 -13.49 -8.84
C GLY A 2 -9.64 -12.56 -7.76
N SER A 3 -8.83 -13.11 -6.86
CA SER A 3 -8.07 -12.28 -5.91
C SER A 3 -6.83 -11.73 -6.59
N ILE A 4 -6.35 -10.56 -6.17
CA ILE A 4 -5.08 -10.00 -6.64
C ILE A 4 -3.87 -10.73 -6.04
N TYR A 5 -4.05 -11.41 -4.90
CA TYR A 5 -2.94 -12.00 -4.14
C TYR A 5 -2.12 -13.05 -4.90
N PRO A 6 -2.73 -13.97 -5.69
CA PRO A 6 -1.95 -14.89 -6.53
C PRO A 6 -1.09 -14.16 -7.56
N LEU A 7 -1.60 -13.09 -8.16
CA LEU A 7 -0.85 -12.31 -9.17
C LEU A 7 0.30 -11.53 -8.52
N LEU A 8 0.10 -11.02 -7.30
CA LEU A 8 1.17 -10.43 -6.51
C LEU A 8 2.23 -11.49 -6.16
N ALA A 9 1.80 -12.71 -5.83
CA ALA A 9 2.68 -13.80 -5.45
C ALA A 9 3.51 -14.37 -6.61
N THR A 10 2.96 -14.38 -7.83
CA THR A 10 3.67 -14.81 -9.05
C THR A 10 4.51 -13.71 -9.68
N GLY A 11 4.36 -12.46 -9.21
CA GLY A 11 5.02 -11.28 -9.80
C GLY A 11 4.35 -10.73 -11.06
N GLU A 12 3.26 -11.35 -11.52
CA GLU A 12 2.43 -10.83 -12.62
C GLU A 12 1.80 -9.47 -12.28
N PHE A 13 1.56 -9.24 -10.98
CA PHE A 13 1.21 -7.93 -10.45
C PHE A 13 2.45 -7.28 -9.82
N GLY A 14 3.09 -6.39 -10.59
CA GLY A 14 4.37 -5.78 -10.22
C GLY A 14 4.33 -4.89 -8.97
N GLY A 15 3.16 -4.40 -8.56
CA GLY A 15 3.01 -3.59 -7.36
C GLY A 15 1.78 -2.70 -7.40
N SER A 16 1.55 -1.96 -6.32
CA SER A 16 0.41 -1.06 -6.19
C SER A 16 0.77 0.23 -5.46
N LEU A 17 0.08 1.30 -5.85
CA LEU A 17 -0.08 2.52 -5.07
C LEU A 17 -1.53 2.57 -4.60
N ILE A 18 -1.74 2.51 -3.29
CA ILE A 18 -3.08 2.54 -2.72
C ILE A 18 -3.17 3.76 -1.82
N HIS A 19 -4.06 4.68 -2.17
CA HIS A 19 -4.45 5.76 -1.27
C HIS A 19 -5.24 5.15 -0.12
N THR A 20 -4.78 5.35 1.11
CA THR A 20 -5.44 4.97 2.37
C THR A 20 -6.06 3.55 2.33
N PRO A 21 -5.24 2.49 2.24
CA PRO A 21 -5.72 1.12 2.13
C PRO A 21 -6.53 0.69 3.36
N ASN A 22 -7.55 -0.15 3.16
CA ASN A 22 -8.34 -0.70 4.24
C ASN A 22 -7.52 -1.69 5.08
N VAL A 23 -7.71 -1.74 6.40
CA VAL A 23 -6.89 -2.62 7.27
C VAL A 23 -7.35 -4.08 7.29
N TYR A 24 -8.45 -4.41 6.61
CA TYR A 24 -9.04 -5.76 6.64
C TYR A 24 -8.39 -6.69 5.61
N ASP A 25 -8.12 -6.17 4.41
CA ASP A 25 -7.59 -6.94 3.27
C ASP A 25 -6.12 -6.63 3.01
N TYR A 26 -5.71 -5.38 3.26
CA TYR A 26 -4.38 -4.92 2.93
C TYR A 26 -3.23 -5.64 3.67
N PRO A 27 -3.37 -6.08 4.94
CA PRO A 27 -2.29 -6.82 5.61
C PRO A 27 -1.80 -8.04 4.85
N VAL A 28 -2.66 -8.68 4.04
CA VAL A 28 -2.27 -9.82 3.20
C VAL A 28 -1.30 -9.39 2.09
N SER A 29 -1.55 -8.27 1.41
CA SER A 29 -0.62 -7.72 0.41
C SER A 29 0.74 -7.38 1.04
N PHE A 30 0.72 -6.76 2.23
CA PHE A 30 1.93 -6.45 2.99
C PHE A 30 2.74 -7.70 3.32
N GLN A 31 2.08 -8.75 3.84
CA GLN A 31 2.75 -10.00 4.16
C GLN A 31 3.33 -10.68 2.93
N ILE A 32 2.55 -10.83 1.84
CA ILE A 32 3.03 -11.46 0.61
C ILE A 32 4.25 -10.73 0.04
N ALA A 33 4.18 -9.40 -0.07
CA ALA A 33 5.30 -8.61 -0.60
C ALA A 33 6.58 -8.84 0.23
N ARG A 34 6.45 -8.90 1.55
CA ARG A 34 7.57 -9.14 2.46
C ARG A 34 8.17 -10.53 2.39
N GLU A 35 7.33 -11.56 2.36
CA GLU A 35 7.80 -12.95 2.24
C GLU A 35 8.55 -13.19 0.93
N LEU A 36 8.27 -12.37 -0.11
CA LEU A 36 8.94 -12.41 -1.40
C LEU A 36 10.13 -11.44 -1.53
N GLY A 37 10.56 -10.82 -0.42
CA GLY A 37 11.75 -9.95 -0.38
C GLY A 37 11.50 -8.47 -0.70
N GLY A 38 10.25 -8.09 -0.93
CA GLY A 38 9.81 -6.70 -1.07
C GLY A 38 9.28 -6.10 0.22
N ASP A 39 8.43 -5.08 0.09
CA ASP A 39 7.86 -4.37 1.25
C ASP A 39 6.64 -3.51 0.89
N SER A 40 6.07 -2.88 1.92
CA SER A 40 5.17 -1.74 1.78
C SER A 40 5.67 -0.51 2.54
N VAL A 41 5.67 0.65 1.89
CA VAL A 41 6.13 1.91 2.47
C VAL A 41 5.12 3.03 2.28
N TRP A 42 5.06 3.97 3.24
CA TRP A 42 4.37 5.23 3.00
C TRP A 42 5.18 6.09 2.04
N VAL A 43 4.55 6.54 0.96
CA VAL A 43 5.28 7.21 -0.13
C VAL A 43 5.85 8.56 0.29
N HIS A 44 5.22 9.24 1.26
CA HIS A 44 5.64 10.57 1.71
C HIS A 44 6.92 10.56 2.55
N ASN A 45 7.35 9.41 3.07
CA ASN A 45 8.55 9.32 3.92
C ASN A 45 9.42 8.08 3.68
N GLY A 46 9.00 7.17 2.81
CA GLY A 46 9.70 5.92 2.49
C GLY A 46 9.81 4.93 3.66
N LYS A 47 9.19 5.22 4.81
CA LYS A 47 9.20 4.32 5.97
C LYS A 47 8.24 3.16 5.72
N ARG A 48 8.64 1.98 6.18
CA ARG A 48 7.79 0.80 6.18
C ARG A 48 6.50 1.08 6.93
N VAL A 49 5.39 0.67 6.35
CA VAL A 49 4.08 0.72 7.00
C VAL A 49 4.07 -0.06 8.31
N ASN A 50 3.44 0.53 9.33
CA ASN A 50 3.03 -0.14 10.55
C ASN A 50 1.50 -0.06 10.68
N PHE A 51 0.92 -0.95 11.48
CA PHE A 51 -0.52 -0.99 11.74
C PHE A 51 -0.89 -0.37 13.10
N THR A 52 0.02 0.38 13.71
CA THR A 52 -0.24 1.12 14.95
C THR A 52 -0.87 2.49 14.68
N GLU A 53 -0.69 3.00 13.48
CA GLU A 53 -1.30 4.25 13.00
C GLU A 53 -2.46 3.91 12.06
N THR A 54 -3.66 4.39 12.41
CA THR A 54 -4.88 4.16 11.64
C THR A 54 -5.72 5.42 11.55
N TRP A 55 -6.52 5.52 10.49
CA TRP A 55 -7.48 6.58 10.26
C TRP A 55 -8.88 5.98 10.07
N MET A 56 -9.88 6.51 10.78
CA MET A 56 -11.28 6.18 10.54
C MET A 56 -11.80 7.02 9.37
N ASP A 57 -12.16 6.36 8.28
CA ASP A 57 -12.81 6.99 7.14
C ASP A 57 -14.32 7.02 7.36
N ASP A 58 -14.81 8.13 7.91
CA ASP A 58 -16.24 8.32 8.21
C ASP A 58 -17.12 8.26 6.95
N ARG A 59 -16.57 8.56 5.76
CA ARG A 59 -17.35 8.49 4.50
C ARG A 59 -17.56 7.05 4.05
N ALA A 60 -16.63 6.15 4.37
CA ALA A 60 -16.67 4.74 3.99
C ALA A 60 -17.01 3.79 5.15
N ASP A 61 -17.20 4.31 6.37
CA ASP A 61 -17.37 3.55 7.62
C ASP A 61 -16.29 2.47 7.78
N MET A 62 -15.03 2.87 7.61
CA MET A 62 -13.93 1.92 7.45
C MET A 62 -12.64 2.39 8.12
N LEU A 63 -12.03 1.50 8.90
CA LEU A 63 -10.68 1.71 9.43
C LEU A 63 -9.64 1.48 8.32
N ARG A 64 -8.73 2.44 8.14
CA ARG A 64 -7.73 2.46 7.07
C ARG A 64 -6.35 2.81 7.62
N LEU A 65 -5.31 2.52 6.84
CA LEU A 65 -4.02 3.15 7.03
C LEU A 65 -4.05 4.59 6.52
N PRO A 66 -3.34 5.54 7.16
CA PRO A 66 -3.24 6.91 6.68
C PRO A 66 -2.31 7.01 5.45
N GLY A 67 -2.52 8.05 4.64
CA GLY A 67 -1.66 8.41 3.51
C GLY A 67 -1.69 7.43 2.34
N ILE A 68 -0.73 7.56 1.44
CA ILE A 68 -0.58 6.68 0.27
C ILE A 68 0.50 5.65 0.56
N VAL A 69 0.21 4.40 0.22
CA VAL A 69 1.12 3.27 0.42
C VAL A 69 1.53 2.65 -0.90
N ALA A 70 2.85 2.54 -1.11
CA ALA A 70 3.44 1.76 -2.20
C ALA A 70 3.74 0.35 -1.70
N THR A 71 3.43 -0.67 -2.51
CA THR A 71 3.72 -2.09 -2.21
C THR A 71 4.22 -2.80 -3.43
N SER A 72 5.30 -3.56 -3.29
CA SER A 72 5.76 -4.50 -4.32
C SER A 72 6.62 -5.59 -3.69
N ALA A 73 6.57 -6.80 -4.26
CA ALA A 73 7.52 -7.87 -3.99
C ALA A 73 8.91 -7.60 -4.60
N ASN A 74 9.00 -6.69 -5.57
CA ASN A 74 10.25 -6.30 -6.22
C ASN A 74 10.75 -4.94 -5.65
N PRO A 75 11.94 -4.88 -5.04
CA PRO A 75 12.47 -3.65 -4.44
C PRO A 75 12.66 -2.48 -5.41
N GLU A 76 13.01 -2.75 -6.68
CA GLU A 76 13.21 -1.72 -7.70
C GLU A 76 11.87 -1.09 -8.10
N THR A 77 10.84 -1.92 -8.25
CA THR A 77 9.47 -1.46 -8.50
C THR A 77 8.94 -0.66 -7.31
N LEU A 78 9.16 -1.14 -6.08
CA LEU A 78 8.77 -0.42 -4.87
C LEU A 78 9.39 0.99 -4.83
N LYS A 79 10.68 1.10 -5.16
CA LYS A 79 11.38 2.38 -5.23
C LYS A 79 10.74 3.32 -6.25
N ILE A 80 10.51 2.84 -7.48
CA ILE A 80 9.86 3.64 -8.54
C ILE A 80 8.49 4.13 -8.12
N LEU A 81 7.66 3.26 -7.53
CA LEU A 81 6.32 3.62 -7.06
C LEU A 81 6.38 4.67 -5.93
N SER A 82 7.29 4.48 -4.97
CA SER A 82 7.46 5.42 -3.85
C SER A 82 7.93 6.80 -4.33
N GLU A 83 8.90 6.85 -5.26
CA GLU A 83 9.42 8.10 -5.83
C GLU A 83 8.36 8.82 -6.68
N LEU A 84 7.58 8.07 -7.47
CA LEU A 84 6.51 8.64 -8.30
C LEU A 84 5.46 9.41 -7.49
N ALA A 85 5.11 8.88 -6.31
CA ALA A 85 3.96 9.35 -5.54
C ALA A 85 4.34 10.13 -4.27
N CYS A 86 5.63 10.39 -4.02
CA CYS A 86 6.07 10.99 -2.76
C CYS A 86 5.49 12.38 -2.49
N GLU A 87 5.26 13.16 -3.54
CA GLU A 87 4.67 14.52 -3.48
C GLU A 87 3.15 14.52 -3.69
N TRP A 88 2.51 13.36 -3.85
CA TRP A 88 1.05 13.33 -4.01
C TRP A 88 0.36 13.68 -2.70
N SER A 89 -0.79 14.35 -2.82
CA SER A 89 -1.59 14.72 -1.67
C SER A 89 -1.96 13.50 -0.83
N GLN A 90 -1.65 13.59 0.47
CA GLN A 90 -2.02 12.56 1.44
C GLN A 90 -3.50 12.66 1.84
N VAL A 91 -4.21 13.71 1.41
CA VAL A 91 -5.64 13.89 1.66
C VAL A 91 -6.41 13.07 0.63
N ARG A 92 -7.20 12.09 1.11
CA ARG A 92 -7.98 11.19 0.22
C ARG A 92 -9.13 11.92 -0.48
N TYR A 93 -9.77 12.81 0.24
CA TYR A 93 -10.94 13.56 -0.21
C TYR A 93 -10.61 15.05 -0.15
N GLU A 94 -10.09 15.59 -1.24
CA GLU A 94 -9.97 17.02 -1.45
C GLU A 94 -11.34 17.60 -1.85
N ASP A 95 -11.61 18.85 -1.48
CA ASP A 95 -12.84 19.58 -1.81
C ASP A 95 -12.79 20.22 -3.20
#